data_AF-A0A8J7CCN7-F1
#
_entry.id   AF-A0A8J7CCN7-F1
#
_cell.length_a   1.000
_cell.length_b   1.000
_cell.length_c   1.000
_cell.angle_alpha   90.00
_cell.angle_beta   90.00
_cell.angle_gamma   90.00
#
_symmetry.space_group_name_H-M   'P 1'
#
loop_
_entity.id
_entity.type
_entity.pdbx_description
1 polymer ?
#
loop_
_entity_poly.entity_id
_entity_poly.type
_entity_poly.pdbx_seq_one_letter_code
_entity_poly.pdbx_strand_id
1 'polypeptide(L)'
;MLWPIAMSGQALARNSNLLYTSNGFANSGPMTEMLFRETACHAMVSTVCGWHLWEMASARNKYRNRATPMEARLGVEVGHAVANMGMKREQANEIALRLLATYEDEAATASKGKEYHECYDVHKALPIPEHYDMYRRVKDEIADMGVEFPF
;
A
#
# COMPACT_ATOMS: atom_id res chain seq x y z
N MET A 1 -5.80 10.59 -0.42
CA MET A 1 -6.07 11.03 -1.81
C MET A 1 -6.68 9.93 -2.69
N LEU A 2 -7.40 8.95 -2.13
CA LEU A 2 -7.85 7.78 -2.90
C LEU A 2 -8.89 8.11 -3.98
N TRP A 3 -9.85 8.99 -3.70
CA TRP A 3 -10.91 9.35 -4.64
C TRP A 3 -10.38 10.04 -5.92
N PRO A 4 -9.50 11.06 -5.84
CA PRO A 4 -8.87 11.64 -7.05
C PRO A 4 -8.10 10.59 -7.88
N ILE A 5 -7.34 9.70 -7.24
CA ILE A 5 -6.62 8.62 -7.93
C ILE A 5 -7.61 7.73 -8.69
N ALA A 6 -8.70 7.32 -8.04
CA ALA A 6 -9.72 6.47 -8.65
C ALA A 6 -10.37 7.13 -9.88
N MET A 7 -10.76 8.40 -9.76
CA MET A 7 -11.43 9.13 -10.85
C MET A 7 -10.50 9.39 -12.03
N SER A 8 -9.26 9.84 -11.76
CA SER A 8 -8.27 10.10 -12.80
C SER A 8 -7.85 8.82 -13.52
N GLY A 9 -7.63 7.72 -12.80
CA GLY A 9 -7.27 6.43 -13.39
C GLY A 9 -8.34 5.91 -14.34
N GLN A 10 -9.60 5.92 -13.88
CA GLN A 10 -10.72 5.48 -14.71
C GLN A 10 -10.90 6.36 -15.95
N ALA A 11 -10.70 7.67 -15.83
CA ALA A 11 -10.77 8.58 -16.97
C ALA A 11 -9.65 8.29 -17.98
N LEU A 12 -8.40 8.14 -17.52
CA LEU A 12 -7.26 7.87 -18.39
C LEU A 12 -7.38 6.51 -19.09
N ALA A 13 -7.78 5.47 -18.36
CA ALA A 13 -7.93 4.12 -18.90
C ALA A 13 -9.06 4.02 -19.95
N ARG A 14 -10.13 4.81 -19.83
CA ARG A 14 -11.24 4.82 -20.80
C ARG A 14 -10.98 5.69 -22.03
N ASN A 15 -10.16 6.72 -21.90
CA ASN A 15 -10.01 7.77 -22.92
C ASN A 15 -8.61 7.85 -23.53
N SER A 16 -7.68 6.98 -23.12
CA SER A 16 -6.32 6.95 -23.66
C SER A 16 -5.75 5.54 -23.65
N ASN A 17 -4.72 5.30 -24.46
CA ASN A 17 -3.94 4.05 -24.49
C ASN A 17 -2.55 4.24 -23.85
N LEU A 18 -2.42 5.22 -22.96
CA LEU A 18 -1.14 5.63 -22.40
C LEU A 18 -0.81 4.84 -21.13
N LEU A 19 0.45 4.50 -20.99
CA LEU A 19 0.98 3.91 -19.77
C LEU A 19 1.21 5.03 -18.74
N TYR A 20 0.35 5.10 -17.73
CA TYR A 20 0.47 6.04 -16.62
C TYR A 20 0.61 5.33 -15.29
N THR A 21 1.59 5.77 -14.51
CA THR A 21 1.89 5.21 -13.20
C THR A 21 1.16 5.93 -12.08
N SER A 22 0.79 5.18 -11.03
CA SER A 22 0.21 5.74 -9.79
C SER A 22 1.19 5.59 -8.64
N ASN A 23 1.88 6.69 -8.30
CA ASN A 23 2.84 6.72 -7.19
C ASN A 23 2.15 7.11 -5.88
N GLY A 24 2.30 6.26 -4.85
CA GLY A 24 1.72 6.48 -3.53
C GLY A 24 2.67 7.29 -2.62
N PHE A 25 2.09 8.13 -1.76
CA PHE A 25 2.82 8.76 -0.66
C PHE A 25 2.06 8.51 0.64
N ALA A 26 2.67 7.77 1.56
CA ALA A 26 2.12 7.46 2.86
C ALA A 26 2.50 8.54 3.88
N ASN A 27 1.62 8.77 4.85
CA ASN A 27 1.94 9.65 5.96
C ASN A 27 2.89 8.97 6.94
N SER A 28 2.64 7.70 7.21
CA SER A 28 3.41 6.89 8.15
C SER A 28 4.69 6.33 7.54
N GLY A 29 5.66 5.98 8.40
CA GLY A 29 6.94 5.40 8.00
C GLY A 29 7.07 3.91 8.29
N PRO A 30 8.24 3.32 7.98
CA PRO A 30 8.50 1.90 8.15
C PRO A 30 8.30 1.42 9.59
N MET A 31 8.06 0.12 9.79
CA MET A 31 7.72 -0.43 11.12
C MET A 31 6.47 0.20 11.74
N THR A 32 5.46 0.44 10.91
CA THR A 32 4.11 0.82 11.38
C THR A 32 3.07 0.03 10.60
N GLU A 33 2.02 -0.43 11.28
CA GLU A 33 0.90 -1.09 10.62
C GLU A 33 0.15 -0.12 9.70
N MET A 34 0.09 1.15 10.07
CA MET A 34 -0.47 2.22 9.26
C MET A 34 0.17 2.29 7.87
N LEU A 35 1.49 2.14 7.74
CA LEU A 35 2.16 2.20 6.43
C LEU A 35 1.67 1.07 5.52
N PHE A 36 1.55 -0.12 6.09
CA PHE A 36 1.04 -1.28 5.35
C PHE A 36 -0.42 -1.07 4.92
N ARG A 37 -1.28 -0.54 5.78
CA ARG A 37 -2.69 -0.24 5.44
C ARG A 37 -2.80 0.89 4.40
N GLU A 38 -2.04 1.98 4.53
CA GLU A 38 -1.96 3.05 3.53
C GLU A 38 -1.51 2.50 2.16
N THR A 39 -0.51 1.61 2.18
CA THR A 39 0.02 0.95 0.98
C THR A 39 -1.01 0.04 0.32
N ALA A 40 -1.71 -0.79 1.10
CA ALA A 40 -2.73 -1.69 0.59
C ALA A 40 -3.90 -0.91 -0.04
N CYS A 41 -4.38 0.15 0.62
CA CYS A 41 -5.41 1.04 0.07
C CYS A 41 -4.99 1.63 -1.29
N HIS A 42 -3.78 2.18 -1.38
CA HIS A 42 -3.26 2.75 -2.62
C HIS A 42 -3.13 1.70 -3.73
N ALA A 43 -2.54 0.55 -3.41
CA ALA A 43 -2.29 -0.52 -4.37
C ALA A 43 -3.61 -1.06 -4.95
N MET A 44 -4.57 -1.35 -4.08
CA MET A 44 -5.88 -1.86 -4.47
C MET A 44 -6.63 -0.85 -5.34
N VAL A 45 -6.78 0.41 -4.87
CA VAL A 45 -7.50 1.45 -5.61
C VAL A 45 -6.84 1.74 -6.96
N SER A 46 -5.51 1.85 -6.98
CA SER A 46 -4.77 2.12 -8.22
C SER A 46 -5.00 1.01 -9.25
N THR A 47 -4.89 -0.25 -8.81
CA THR A 47 -5.00 -1.42 -9.69
C THR A 47 -6.39 -1.52 -10.32
N VAL A 48 -7.46 -1.49 -9.52
CA VAL A 48 -8.83 -1.65 -10.04
C VAL A 48 -9.32 -0.45 -10.87
N CYS A 49 -8.62 0.69 -10.78
CA CYS A 49 -8.92 1.90 -11.54
C CYS A 49 -8.07 2.06 -12.81
N GLY A 50 -7.27 1.05 -13.18
CA GLY A 50 -6.54 1.02 -14.46
C GLY A 50 -5.21 1.75 -14.45
N TRP A 51 -4.61 1.99 -13.28
CA TRP A 51 -3.26 2.51 -13.18
C TRP A 51 -2.20 1.41 -13.34
N HIS A 52 -1.03 1.79 -13.87
CA HIS A 52 0.17 0.97 -13.80
C HIS A 52 0.78 1.18 -12.42
N LEU A 53 0.56 0.22 -11.52
CA LEU A 53 0.89 0.38 -10.11
C LEU A 53 2.37 0.74 -9.93
N TRP A 54 2.62 1.84 -9.21
CA TRP A 54 3.89 2.11 -8.57
C TRP A 54 3.71 1.93 -7.07
N GLU A 55 4.80 1.60 -6.37
CA GLU A 55 4.80 1.34 -4.94
C GLU A 55 4.51 2.61 -4.08
N MET A 56 4.79 2.52 -2.78
CA MET A 56 4.49 3.53 -1.79
C MET A 56 5.76 4.20 -1.23
N ALA A 57 5.90 5.51 -1.44
CA ALA A 57 6.90 6.29 -0.73
C ALA A 57 6.44 6.57 0.71
N SER A 58 7.13 5.96 1.67
CA SER A 58 6.86 6.08 3.10
C SER A 58 7.31 7.42 3.72
N ALA A 59 6.73 7.75 4.87
CA ALA A 59 7.04 8.93 5.68
C ALA A 59 7.05 10.24 4.86
N ARG A 60 6.07 10.39 3.97
CA ARG A 60 5.89 11.53 3.04
C ARG A 60 7.09 11.76 2.10
N ASN A 61 7.94 10.74 1.92
CA ASN A 61 9.23 10.83 1.24
C ASN A 61 10.11 12.01 1.72
N LYS A 62 9.95 12.41 2.99
CA LYS A 62 10.57 13.64 3.53
C LYS A 62 11.77 13.34 4.42
N TYR A 63 11.88 12.12 4.92
CA TYR A 63 12.85 11.75 5.93
C TYR A 63 13.81 10.70 5.40
N ARG A 64 15.11 10.95 5.60
CA ARG A 64 16.19 10.06 5.17
C ARG A 64 16.03 8.66 5.79
N ASN A 65 16.43 7.65 5.02
CA ASN A 65 16.50 6.24 5.41
C ASN A 65 15.17 5.64 5.91
N ARG A 66 14.01 6.24 5.61
CA ARG A 66 12.70 5.74 6.08
C ARG A 66 11.89 5.20 4.92
N ALA A 67 12.47 4.26 4.20
CA ALA A 67 11.83 3.45 3.17
C ALA A 67 12.46 2.05 3.18
N THR A 68 11.65 1.02 2.94
CA THR A 68 12.07 -0.38 2.96
C THR A 68 11.40 -1.19 1.84
N PRO A 69 11.96 -2.37 1.51
CA PRO A 69 11.29 -3.28 0.59
C PRO A 69 9.96 -3.86 1.09
N MET A 70 9.63 -3.79 2.39
CA MET A 70 8.44 -4.45 2.93
C MET A 70 7.14 -3.81 2.44
N GLU A 71 7.05 -2.47 2.44
CA GLU A 71 5.88 -1.76 1.92
C GLU A 71 5.73 -1.99 0.42
N ALA A 72 6.83 -1.94 -0.33
CA ALA A 72 6.82 -2.24 -1.76
C ALA A 72 6.35 -3.67 -2.04
N ARG A 73 6.83 -4.65 -1.25
CA ARG A 73 6.35 -6.04 -1.32
C ARG A 73 4.84 -6.07 -1.15
N LEU A 74 4.31 -5.60 -0.02
CA LEU A 74 2.86 -5.64 0.26
C LEU A 74 2.04 -4.99 -0.85
N GLY A 75 2.44 -3.81 -1.33
CA GLY A 75 1.77 -3.10 -2.40
C GLY A 75 1.69 -3.93 -3.68
N VAL A 76 2.79 -4.57 -4.07
CA VAL A 76 2.84 -5.46 -5.24
C VAL A 76 1.95 -6.69 -5.05
N GLU A 77 1.97 -7.34 -3.88
CA GLU A 77 1.14 -8.53 -3.66
C GLU A 77 -0.35 -8.19 -3.67
N VAL A 78 -0.74 -7.07 -3.04
CA VAL A 78 -2.14 -6.58 -3.08
C VAL A 78 -2.54 -6.26 -4.51
N GLY A 79 -1.70 -5.54 -5.26
CA GLY A 79 -1.96 -5.23 -6.67
C GLY A 79 -2.16 -6.48 -7.51
N HIS A 80 -1.27 -7.47 -7.40
CA HIS A 80 -1.41 -8.73 -8.11
C HIS A 80 -2.64 -9.53 -7.68
N ALA A 81 -2.93 -9.60 -6.39
CA ALA A 81 -4.10 -10.30 -5.85
C ALA A 81 -5.39 -9.75 -6.46
N VAL A 82 -5.62 -8.44 -6.34
CA VAL A 82 -6.88 -7.83 -6.80
C VAL A 82 -7.01 -7.84 -8.32
N ALA A 83 -5.89 -7.77 -9.06
CA ALA A 83 -5.89 -7.92 -10.51
C ALA A 83 -6.26 -9.34 -10.94
N ASN A 84 -5.62 -10.36 -10.34
CA ASN A 84 -5.83 -11.77 -10.69
C ASN A 84 -7.26 -12.23 -10.37
N MET A 85 -7.83 -11.73 -9.28
CA MET A 85 -9.23 -12.01 -8.92
C MET A 85 -10.24 -11.29 -9.82
N GLY A 86 -9.83 -10.33 -10.65
CA GLY A 86 -10.74 -9.45 -11.38
C GLY A 86 -11.64 -8.64 -10.43
N MET A 87 -11.08 -8.19 -9.30
CA MET A 87 -11.83 -7.48 -8.25
C MET A 87 -12.54 -6.26 -8.82
N LYS A 88 -13.84 -6.13 -8.51
CA LYS A 88 -14.64 -4.99 -8.94
C LYS A 88 -14.34 -3.76 -8.09
N ARG A 89 -14.55 -2.58 -8.66
CA ARG A 89 -14.27 -1.30 -7.98
C ARG A 89 -15.12 -1.11 -6.73
N GLU A 90 -16.34 -1.63 -6.72
CA GLU A 90 -17.25 -1.58 -5.57
C GLU A 90 -16.72 -2.40 -4.39
N GLN A 91 -16.17 -3.59 -4.67
CA GLN A 91 -15.53 -4.44 -3.65
C GLN A 91 -14.27 -3.77 -3.09
N ALA A 92 -13.41 -3.28 -3.99
CA ALA A 92 -12.22 -2.54 -3.60
C ALA A 92 -12.54 -1.28 -2.77
N ASN A 93 -13.63 -0.57 -3.09
CA ASN A 93 -14.08 0.59 -2.33
C ASN A 93 -14.52 0.20 -0.91
N GLU A 94 -15.26 -0.90 -0.75
CA GLU A 94 -15.66 -1.39 0.56
C GLU A 94 -14.45 -1.71 1.45
N ILE A 95 -13.49 -2.47 0.92
CA ILE A 95 -12.25 -2.83 1.64
C ILE A 95 -11.43 -1.57 1.95
N ALA A 96 -11.27 -0.66 0.98
CA ALA A 96 -10.51 0.57 1.17
C ALA A 96 -11.12 1.46 2.27
N LEU A 97 -12.45 1.58 2.34
CA LEU A 97 -13.12 2.34 3.39
C LEU A 97 -12.95 1.69 4.76
N ARG A 98 -13.01 0.35 4.85
CA ARG A 98 -12.75 -0.38 6.10
C ARG A 98 -11.32 -0.16 6.60
N LEU A 99 -10.33 -0.26 5.72
CA LEU A 99 -8.93 0.02 6.05
C LEU A 99 -8.73 1.49 6.44
N LEU A 100 -9.29 2.42 5.68
CA LEU A 100 -9.19 3.86 5.94
C LEU A 100 -9.70 4.22 7.34
N ALA A 101 -10.84 3.65 7.75
CA ALA A 101 -11.42 3.86 9.07
C ALA A 101 -10.49 3.43 10.23
N THR A 102 -9.47 2.61 9.98
CA THR A 102 -8.50 2.19 11.01
C THR A 102 -7.38 3.20 11.27
N TYR A 103 -7.17 4.18 10.38
CA TYR A 103 -6.00 5.06 10.45
C TYR A 103 -6.24 6.52 10.06
N GLU A 104 -7.39 6.87 9.46
CA GLU A 104 -7.58 8.21 8.90
C GLU A 104 -7.51 9.33 9.94
N ASP A 105 -7.98 9.06 11.17
CA ASP A 105 -7.92 10.00 12.30
C ASP A 105 -6.48 10.28 12.75
N GLU A 106 -5.54 9.39 12.44
CA GLU A 106 -4.13 9.52 12.79
C GLU A 106 -3.28 10.10 11.65
N ALA A 107 -3.87 10.38 10.48
CA ALA A 107 -3.14 10.83 9.29
C ALA A 107 -2.26 12.09 9.55
N ALA A 108 -2.76 13.04 10.34
CA ALA A 108 -2.04 14.27 10.67
C ALA A 108 -0.84 14.03 11.61
N THR A 109 -0.92 13.01 12.48
CA THR A 109 0.05 12.69 13.51
C THR A 109 0.79 11.38 13.25
N ALA A 110 0.70 10.86 12.02
CA ALA A 110 1.24 9.56 11.63
C ALA A 110 2.72 9.41 12.03
N SER A 111 3.03 8.27 12.65
CA SER A 111 4.38 7.96 13.10
C SER A 111 5.36 7.93 11.92
N LYS A 112 6.53 8.55 12.10
CA LYS A 112 7.62 8.47 11.11
C LYS A 112 8.26 7.09 11.04
N GLY A 113 7.90 6.19 11.94
CA GLY A 113 8.43 4.84 11.97
C GLY A 113 9.93 4.79 12.26
N LYS A 114 10.53 3.65 11.89
CA LYS A 114 11.96 3.36 12.06
C LYS A 114 12.74 3.64 10.76
N GLU A 115 14.03 3.92 10.89
CA GLU A 115 14.95 3.91 9.77
C GLU A 115 15.23 2.49 9.29
N TYR A 116 15.70 2.35 8.06
CA TYR A 116 16.01 1.07 7.43
C TYR A 116 16.91 0.21 8.32
N HIS A 117 18.01 0.76 8.84
CA HIS A 117 18.96 0.03 9.68
C HIS A 117 18.42 -0.36 11.07
N GLU A 118 17.31 0.23 11.51
CA GLU A 118 16.63 -0.11 12.76
C GLU A 118 15.60 -1.24 12.58
N CYS A 119 15.26 -1.58 11.34
CA CYS A 119 14.24 -2.58 11.00
C CYS A 119 14.70 -3.64 9.98
N TYR A 120 15.97 -3.59 9.58
CA TYR A 120 16.62 -4.54 8.69
C TYR A 120 18.02 -4.90 9.20
N ASP A 121 18.38 -6.17 9.02
CA ASP A 121 19.78 -6.59 8.98
C ASP A 121 20.37 -6.04 7.66
N VAL A 122 21.09 -4.92 7.75
CA VAL A 122 21.64 -4.20 6.59
C VAL A 122 22.59 -5.08 5.77
N HIS A 123 23.34 -5.98 6.41
CA HIS A 123 24.31 -6.84 5.72
C HIS A 123 23.63 -7.96 4.94
N LYS A 124 22.51 -8.48 5.45
CA LYS A 124 21.74 -9.54 4.78
C LYS A 124 20.62 -9.03 3.90
N ALA A 125 20.30 -7.73 3.99
CA ALA A 125 19.11 -7.13 3.38
C ALA A 125 17.81 -7.86 3.75
N LEU A 126 17.69 -8.31 5.00
CA LEU A 126 16.52 -9.01 5.52
C LEU A 126 15.82 -8.17 6.60
N PRO A 127 14.47 -8.11 6.60
CA PRO A 127 13.74 -7.46 7.68
C PRO A 127 14.00 -8.18 9.00
N ILE A 128 13.97 -7.45 10.12
CA ILE A 128 13.94 -8.09 11.44
C ILE A 128 12.62 -8.86 11.61
N PRO A 129 12.58 -9.90 12.48
CA PRO A 129 11.37 -10.69 12.70
C PRO A 129 10.14 -9.85 13.02
N GLU A 130 10.30 -8.83 13.88
CA GLU A 130 9.22 -7.90 14.26
C GLU A 130 8.57 -7.22 13.03
N HIS A 131 9.39 -6.81 12.06
CA HIS A 131 8.90 -6.15 10.84
C HIS A 131 8.17 -7.14 9.92
N TYR A 132 8.72 -8.34 9.78
CA TYR A 132 8.13 -9.38 8.96
C TYR A 132 6.79 -9.87 9.55
N ASP A 133 6.73 -10.06 10.86
CA ASP A 133 5.50 -10.44 11.57
C ASP A 133 4.43 -9.35 11.47
N MET A 134 4.82 -8.07 11.54
CA MET A 134 3.89 -6.96 11.33
C MET A 134 3.29 -6.97 9.92
N TYR A 135 4.13 -7.13 8.90
CA TYR A 135 3.68 -7.28 7.52
C TYR A 135 2.70 -8.46 7.36
N ARG A 136 3.01 -9.62 7.96
CA ARG A 136 2.13 -10.80 7.91
C ARG A 136 0.78 -10.53 8.55
N ARG A 137 0.75 -9.91 9.74
CA ARG A 137 -0.53 -9.58 10.40
C ARG A 137 -1.40 -8.67 9.54
N VAL A 138 -0.83 -7.63 8.94
CA VAL A 138 -1.61 -6.72 8.08
C VAL A 138 -2.03 -7.42 6.78
N LYS A 139 -1.19 -8.31 6.23
CA LYS A 139 -1.56 -9.15 5.09
C LYS A 139 -2.73 -10.08 5.41
N ASP A 140 -2.71 -10.74 6.56
CA ASP A 140 -3.80 -11.60 7.04
C ASP A 140 -5.09 -10.77 7.28
N GLU A 141 -4.96 -9.57 7.88
CA GLU A 141 -6.07 -8.62 8.03
C GLU A 141 -6.73 -8.28 6.67
N ILE A 142 -5.91 -8.01 5.64
CA ILE A 142 -6.40 -7.70 4.29
C ILE A 142 -7.02 -8.94 3.64
N ALA A 143 -6.47 -10.13 3.88
CA ALA A 143 -7.01 -11.39 3.38
C ALA A 143 -8.39 -11.69 3.97
N ASP A 144 -8.56 -11.47 5.27
CA ASP A 144 -9.85 -11.61 5.98
C ASP A 144 -10.92 -10.62 5.46
N MET A 145 -10.51 -9.54 4.79
CA MET A 145 -11.42 -8.60 4.11
C MET A 145 -11.81 -9.05 2.69
N GLY A 146 -11.29 -10.18 2.20
CA GLY A 146 -11.64 -10.77 0.91
C GLY A 146 -10.60 -10.58 -0.20
N VAL A 147 -9.35 -10.29 0.12
CA VAL A 147 -8.23 -10.29 -0.85
C VAL A 147 -7.54 -11.65 -0.85
N GLU A 148 -7.57 -12.36 -1.97
CA GLU A 148 -6.93 -13.66 -2.12
C GLU A 148 -5.49 -13.49 -2.64
N PHE A 149 -4.51 -13.56 -1.73
CA PHE A 149 -3.10 -13.41 -2.09
C PHE A 149 -2.58 -14.63 -2.88
N PRO A 150 -1.89 -14.41 -4.02
CA PRO A 150 -1.38 -15.49 -4.86
C PRO A 150 -0.09 -16.16 -4.33
N PHE A 151 0.55 -15.57 -3.32
CA PHE A 151 1.78 -16.04 -2.67
C PHE A 151 1.85 -15.51 -1.25
#